data_AF-A0AAE8I6C6-F1
#
_entry.id   AF-A0AAE8I6C6-F1
#
_cell.length_a   1.000
_cell.length_b   1.000
_cell.length_c   1.000
_cell.angle_alpha   90.00
_cell.angle_beta   90.00
_cell.angle_gamma   90.00
#
_symmetry.space_group_name_H-M   'P 1'
#
loop_
_entity.id
_entity.type
_entity.pdbx_description
1 polymer ?
#
loop_
_entity_poly.entity_id
_entity_poly.type
_entity_poly.pdbx_seq_one_letter_code
_entity_poly.pdbx_strand_id
1 'polypeptide(L)'
;MTQDGDNLSTGLAAPLGAPDPYGEAALVLVETLIHALVAKGSLSTLEAIEIIDDAADVQSAMDEDRCNIPGGRPQAAALLRIIGGSLSSDLPMS
;
A
#
# COMPACT_ATOMS: atom_id res chain seq x y z
N MET A 1 -19.38 33.73 27.55
CA MET A 1 -18.81 33.59 26.20
C MET A 1 -17.39 33.05 26.38
N THR A 2 -16.91 31.95 25.83
CA THR A 2 -17.46 30.77 25.14
C THR A 2 -16.30 29.76 25.14
N GLN A 3 -16.60 28.51 25.50
CA GLN A 3 -15.88 27.26 25.22
C GLN A 3 -14.38 27.12 25.55
N ASP A 4 -14.13 26.37 26.62
CA ASP A 4 -13.08 25.36 26.70
C ASP A 4 -13.17 24.43 25.48
N GLY A 5 -12.24 24.62 24.54
CA GLY A 5 -12.06 23.75 23.37
C GLY A 5 -11.15 22.58 23.70
N ASP A 6 -11.53 21.75 24.67
CA ASP A 6 -10.85 20.48 24.93
C ASP A 6 -11.34 19.46 23.90
N ASN A 7 -10.82 19.57 22.67
CA ASN A 7 -11.00 18.56 21.64
C ASN A 7 -9.74 17.71 21.53
N LEU A 8 -9.45 16.96 22.60
CA LEU A 8 -8.72 15.71 22.50
C LEU A 8 -9.60 14.73 21.71
N SER A 9 -9.63 14.91 20.39
CA SER A 9 -10.01 13.88 19.43
C SER A 9 -9.09 12.70 19.67
N THR A 10 -9.56 11.85 20.57
CA THR A 10 -9.03 10.52 20.85
C THR A 10 -9.39 9.68 19.64
N GLY A 11 -8.68 9.90 18.53
CA GLY A 11 -8.58 8.91 17.47
C GLY A 11 -7.89 7.73 18.13
N LEU A 12 -8.66 6.71 18.49
CA LEU A 12 -8.15 5.44 19.01
C LEU A 12 -7.03 4.99 18.07
N ALA A 13 -5.78 5.22 18.50
CA ALA A 13 -4.65 4.56 17.93
C ALA A 13 -4.93 3.07 18.16
N ALA A 14 -5.33 2.37 17.09
CA ALA A 14 -5.53 0.94 17.13
C ALA A 14 -4.25 0.32 17.74
N PRO A 15 -4.39 -0.64 18.67
CA PRO A 15 -3.25 -1.18 19.39
C PRO A 15 -2.24 -1.76 18.40
N LEU A 16 -0.96 -1.45 18.65
CA LEU A 16 0.22 -1.95 17.93
C LEU A 16 0.05 -3.44 17.57
N GLY A 17 -0.20 -3.73 16.29
CA GLY A 17 -0.29 -5.09 15.76
C GLY A 17 -1.70 -5.60 15.43
N ALA A 18 -2.74 -4.77 15.55
CA ALA A 18 -4.02 -5.11 14.93
C ALA A 18 -3.82 -5.22 13.40
N PRO A 19 -4.25 -6.32 12.76
CA PRO A 19 -4.32 -6.40 11.30
C PRO A 19 -5.10 -5.19 10.80
N ASP A 20 -4.66 -4.59 9.69
CA ASP A 20 -5.46 -3.61 8.96
C ASP A 20 -6.26 -4.38 7.88
N PRO A 21 -7.46 -4.91 8.20
CA PRO A 21 -8.21 -5.73 7.26
C PRO A 21 -8.66 -4.94 6.04
N TYR A 22 -8.76 -3.61 6.14
CA TYR A 22 -9.14 -2.76 5.02
C TYR A 22 -7.95 -2.55 4.09
N GLY A 23 -6.77 -2.27 4.63
CA GLY A 23 -5.53 -2.20 3.86
C GLY A 23 -5.20 -3.53 3.16
N GLU A 24 -5.34 -4.64 3.87
CA GLU A 24 -5.15 -5.98 3.30
C GLU A 24 -6.14 -6.30 2.19
N ALA A 25 -7.45 -6.06 2.41
CA ALA A 25 -8.46 -6.27 1.38
C ALA A 25 -8.26 -5.38 0.14
N ALA A 26 -7.81 -4.13 0.32
CA ALA A 26 -7.50 -3.22 -0.78
C ALA A 26 -6.32 -3.73 -1.61
N LEU A 27 -5.27 -4.24 -0.96
CA LEU A 27 -4.10 -4.80 -1.65
C LEU A 27 -4.45 -6.07 -2.43
N VAL A 28 -5.24 -6.98 -1.84
CA VAL A 28 -5.73 -8.18 -2.53
C VAL A 28 -6.59 -7.81 -3.74
N LEU A 29 -7.44 -6.78 -3.61
CA LEU A 29 -8.25 -6.29 -4.73
C LEU A 29 -7.38 -5.73 -5.86
N VAL A 30 -6.36 -4.93 -5.52
CA VAL A 30 -5.43 -4.36 -6.49
C VAL A 30 -4.62 -5.45 -7.19
N GLU A 31 -4.08 -6.41 -6.44
CA GLU A 31 -3.35 -7.56 -6.99
C GLU A 31 -4.22 -8.36 -7.97
N THR A 32 -5.46 -8.67 -7.56
CA THR A 32 -6.41 -9.39 -8.41
C THR A 32 -6.75 -8.60 -9.68
N LEU A 33 -6.88 -7.27 -9.57
CA LEU A 33 -7.14 -6.40 -10.72
C LEU A 33 -5.97 -6.39 -11.70
N ILE A 34 -4.74 -6.27 -11.20
CA ILE A 34 -3.53 -6.24 -12.05
C ILE A 34 -3.38 -7.57 -12.80
N HIS A 35 -3.52 -8.71 -12.11
CA HIS A 35 -3.51 -10.02 -12.77
C HIS A 35 -4.61 -10.12 -13.85
N ALA A 36 -5.82 -9.62 -13.58
CA ALA A 36 -6.90 -9.62 -14.57
C ALA A 36 -6.60 -8.75 -15.79
N LEU A 37 -5.93 -7.60 -15.62
CA LEU A 37 -5.53 -6.70 -16.71
C LEU A 37 -4.42 -7.31 -17.57
N VAL A 38 -3.45 -7.98 -16.94
CA VAL A 38 -2.39 -8.73 -17.63
C VAL A 38 -2.98 -9.90 -18.42
N ALA A 39 -3.87 -10.69 -17.80
CA ALA A 39 -4.53 -11.82 -18.48
C ALA A 39 -5.39 -11.38 -19.67
N LYS A 40 -5.95 -10.16 -19.63
CA LYS A 40 -6.72 -9.57 -20.74
C LYS A 40 -5.84 -8.87 -21.79
N GLY A 41 -4.53 -8.80 -21.58
CA GLY A 41 -3.58 -8.11 -22.47
C GLY A 41 -3.77 -6.60 -22.51
N SER A 42 -4.47 -6.02 -21.54
CA SER A 42 -4.63 -4.55 -21.42
C SER A 42 -3.40 -3.89 -20.79
N LEU A 43 -2.55 -4.69 -20.16
CA LEU A 43 -1.29 -4.32 -19.55
C LEU A 43 -0.31 -5.47 -19.81
N SER A 44 0.93 -5.19 -20.16
CA SER A 44 1.99 -6.20 -20.17
C SER A 44 2.46 -6.48 -18.73
N THR A 45 3.06 -7.65 -18.50
CA THR A 45 3.66 -7.99 -17.20
C THR A 45 4.75 -7.00 -16.81
N LEU A 46 5.52 -6.48 -17.78
CA LEU A 46 6.56 -5.49 -17.51
C LEU A 46 5.96 -4.15 -17.05
N GLU A 47 4.94 -3.65 -17.76
CA GLU A 47 4.21 -2.45 -17.36
C GLU A 47 3.56 -2.61 -15.98
N ALA A 48 3.08 -3.81 -15.64
CA ALA A 48 2.55 -4.12 -14.31
C ALA A 48 3.59 -3.95 -13.20
N ILE A 49 4.80 -4.45 -13.45
CA ILE A 49 5.93 -4.37 -12.50
C ILE A 49 6.34 -2.90 -12.33
N GLU A 50 6.51 -2.16 -13.42
CA GLU A 50 6.87 -0.74 -13.38
C GLU A 50 5.86 0.09 -12.57
N ILE A 51 4.56 -0.13 -12.77
CA ILE A 51 3.50 0.55 -12.00
C ILE A 51 3.59 0.26 -10.51
N ILE A 52 3.89 -0.99 -10.13
CA ILE A 52 4.00 -1.39 -8.72
C ILE A 52 5.25 -0.79 -8.07
N ASP A 53 6.37 -0.75 -8.79
CA ASP A 53 7.61 -0.14 -8.31
C ASP A 53 7.42 1.38 -8.10
N ASP A 54 6.83 2.08 -9.07
CA ASP A 54 6.49 3.50 -8.93
C ASP A 54 5.56 3.75 -7.73
N ALA A 55 4.56 2.90 -7.54
CA ALA A 55 3.65 3.02 -6.39
C ALA A 55 4.36 2.78 -5.06
N ALA A 56 5.31 1.84 -5.01
CA ALA A 56 6.10 1.56 -3.81
C ALA A 56 7.04 2.73 -3.46
N ASP A 57 7.62 3.38 -4.47
CA ASP A 57 8.49 4.54 -4.29
C ASP A 57 7.69 5.76 -3.83
N VAL A 58 6.53 6.04 -4.43
CA VAL A 58 5.62 7.10 -3.97
C VAL A 58 5.17 6.85 -2.53
N GLN A 59 4.77 5.63 -2.19
CA GLN A 59 4.38 5.29 -0.83
C GLN A 59 5.53 5.45 0.16
N SER A 60 6.75 5.08 -0.23
CA SER A 60 7.95 5.25 0.61
C SER A 60 8.24 6.73 0.86
N ALA A 61 8.16 7.58 -0.17
CA ALA A 61 8.32 9.03 -0.02
C ALA A 61 7.23 9.65 0.87
N MET A 62 5.98 9.20 0.73
CA MET A 62 4.87 9.62 1.60
C MET A 62 5.06 9.18 3.06
N ASP A 63 5.69 8.02 3.29
CA ASP A 63 5.99 7.51 4.63
C ASP A 63 7.17 8.29 5.27
N GLU A 64 8.17 8.69 4.48
CA GLU A 64 9.23 9.59 4.90
C GLU A 64 8.69 10.97 5.31
N ASP A 65 7.75 11.53 4.56
CA ASP A 65 7.04 12.77 4.92
C ASP A 65 6.19 12.61 6.21
N ARG A 66 5.67 11.40 6.45
CA ARG A 66 4.88 11.05 7.66
C ARG A 66 5.72 10.69 8.87
N CYS A 67 7.04 10.49 8.73
CA CYS A 67 7.95 10.11 9.81
C CYS A 67 8.05 11.14 10.96
N ASN A 68 7.38 12.29 10.85
CA ASN A 68 7.15 13.24 11.95
C ASN A 68 5.97 12.86 12.87
N ILE A 69 5.29 11.74 12.66
CA ILE A 69 4.18 11.26 13.51
C ILE A 69 4.59 9.94 14.20
N PRO A 70 4.66 9.89 15.54
CA PRO A 70 4.98 8.65 16.26
C PRO A 70 3.92 7.58 15.94
N GLY A 71 4.33 6.49 15.30
CA GLY A 71 3.48 5.32 15.02
C GLY A 71 3.10 5.09 13.54
N GLY A 72 3.51 5.95 12.61
CA GLY A 72 3.37 5.68 11.17
C GLY A 72 4.25 4.52 10.74
N ARG A 73 3.65 3.36 10.42
CA ARG A 73 4.40 2.19 9.94
C ARG A 73 4.43 2.15 8.42
N PRO A 74 5.60 1.87 7.80
CA PRO A 74 5.73 1.68 6.36
C PRO A 74 5.25 0.28 5.95
N GLN A 75 3.96 -0.01 6.11
CA GLN A 75 3.39 -1.33 5.83
C GLN A 75 2.96 -1.49 4.37
N ALA A 76 2.48 -0.41 3.74
CA ALA A 76 1.98 -0.45 2.36
C ALA A 76 3.10 -0.67 1.33
N ALA A 77 4.24 0.01 1.47
CA ALA A 77 5.38 -0.16 0.55
C ALA A 77 5.93 -1.60 0.56
N ALA A 78 6.00 -2.23 1.73
CA ALA A 78 6.44 -3.62 1.85
C ALA A 78 5.48 -4.60 1.14
N LEU A 79 4.16 -4.35 1.22
CA LEU A 79 3.15 -5.18 0.57
C LEU A 79 3.15 -4.98 -0.96
N LEU A 80 3.34 -3.75 -1.44
CA LEU A 80 3.50 -3.48 -2.87
C LEU A 80 4.70 -4.25 -3.46
N ARG A 81 5.84 -4.29 -2.75
CA ARG A 81 7.01 -5.06 -3.19
C ARG A 81 6.76 -6.58 -3.23
N ILE A 82 5.94 -7.11 -2.34
CA ILE A 82 5.54 -8.53 -2.38
C ILE A 82 4.72 -8.80 -3.65
N ILE A 83 3.77 -7.92 -3.98
CA ILE A 83 2.98 -8.02 -5.22
C ILE A 83 3.90 -7.95 -6.45
N GLY A 84 4.84 -7.01 -6.49
CA GLY A 84 5.83 -6.90 -7.58
C GLY A 84 6.69 -8.17 -7.73
N GLY A 85 7.09 -8.78 -6.62
CA GLY A 85 7.80 -10.06 -6.63
C GLY A 85 6.95 -11.23 -7.15
N SER A 86 5.65 -11.26 -6.83
CA SER A 86 4.72 -12.25 -7.39
C SER A 86 4.61 -12.10 -8.91
N LEU A 87 4.39 -10.87 -9.40
CA LEU A 87 4.30 -10.59 -10.84
C LEU A 87 5.59 -10.89 -11.60
N SER A 88 6.74 -10.64 -10.98
CA SER A 88 8.05 -10.97 -11.56
C SER A 88 8.23 -12.48 -11.79
N SER A 89 7.53 -13.33 -11.03
CA SER A 89 7.57 -14.78 -11.20
C SER A 89 6.79 -15.25 -12.43
N ASP A 90 5.90 -14.42 -12.96
CA ASP A 90 5.11 -14.69 -14.17
C ASP A 90 5.85 -14.32 -15.46
N LEU A 91 7.04 -13.70 -15.35
CA LEU A 91 7.89 -13.44 -16.52
C LEU A 91 8.42 -14.77 -17.07
N PRO A 92 8.38 -14.98 -18.40
CA PRO A 92 9.00 -16.16 -19.00
C PRO A 92 10.52 -16.12 -18.75
N MET A 93 11.08 -17.21 -18.20
CA MET A 93 12.54 -17.37 -18.13
C MET A 93 13.10 -17.31 -19.55
N SER A 94 13.93 -16.31 -19.82
CA SER A 94 14.63 -16.16 -21.09
C SER A 94 15.75 -17.17 -21.28
#